data_AF-A0A9X4NAQ5-F1
#
_entry.id   AF-A0A9X4NAQ5-F1
#
_cell.length_a   1.000
_cell.length_b   1.000
_cell.length_c   1.000
_cell.angle_alpha   90.00
_cell.angle_beta   90.00
_cell.angle_gamma   90.00
#
_symmetry.space_group_name_H-M   'P 1'
#
loop_
_entity.id
_entity.type
_entity.pdbx_description
1 polymer ?
#
loop_
_entity_poly.entity_id
_entity_poly.type
_entity_poly.pdbx_seq_one_letter_code
_entity_poly.pdbx_strand_id
1 'polypeptide(L)'
;MTKNDKYKPTVAEKKLLEVLINPENIGKTVTEICNLAGISRNKYYQALEKEEFSNLVNETTMDLVTAKAGSVLNAAYKYAMKEKGFQDRKMILTIAGIYVDKTQTELSGGIEVSNPYENLTEEELRKLASRDG
;
A
#
# COMPACT_ATOMS: atom_id res chain seq x y z
N MET A 1 2.79 -24.23 -12.94
CA MET A 1 2.24 -23.51 -14.11
C MET A 1 1.88 -22.11 -13.65
N THR A 2 2.64 -21.09 -14.04
CA THR A 2 2.30 -19.68 -13.81
C THR A 2 1.17 -19.29 -14.76
N LYS A 3 0.28 -18.37 -14.36
CA LYS A 3 -0.97 -17.99 -15.04
C LYS A 3 -0.79 -17.35 -16.44
N ASN A 4 0.43 -17.21 -16.95
CA ASN A 4 0.76 -16.30 -18.06
C ASN A 4 0.62 -16.89 -19.49
N ASP A 5 0.14 -18.13 -19.66
CA ASP A 5 0.12 -18.78 -20.98
C ASP A 5 -1.18 -18.58 -21.79
N LYS A 6 -2.19 -17.87 -21.29
CA LYS A 6 -3.52 -17.86 -21.96
C LYS A 6 -3.75 -16.74 -22.97
N TYR A 7 -3.22 -15.53 -22.73
CA TYR A 7 -3.53 -14.38 -23.58
C TYR A 7 -2.36 -14.03 -24.50
N LYS A 8 -2.62 -14.01 -25.81
CA LYS A 8 -1.64 -13.65 -26.84
C LYS A 8 -2.04 -12.31 -27.45
N PRO A 9 -1.42 -11.19 -27.04
CA PRO A 9 -1.75 -9.88 -27.60
C PRO A 9 -1.40 -9.82 -29.08
N THR A 10 -2.27 -9.17 -29.85
CA THR A 10 -2.05 -8.82 -31.25
C THR A 10 -0.88 -7.85 -31.39
N VAL A 11 -0.40 -7.64 -32.62
CA VAL A 11 0.66 -6.66 -32.90
C VAL A 11 0.27 -5.25 -32.45
N ALA A 12 -1.01 -4.87 -32.61
CA ALA A 12 -1.50 -3.57 -32.18
C ALA A 12 -1.54 -3.44 -30.65
N GLU A 13 -1.98 -4.48 -29.96
CA GLU A 13 -2.01 -4.53 -28.48
C GLU A 13 -0.60 -4.52 -27.89
N LYS A 14 0.38 -5.19 -28.51
CA LYS A 14 1.79 -5.11 -28.07
C LYS A 14 2.34 -3.69 -28.15
N LYS A 15 2.10 -2.99 -29.27
CA LYS A 15 2.50 -1.58 -29.43
C LYS A 15 1.81 -0.69 -28.40
N LEU A 16 0.51 -0.92 -28.15
CA LEU A 16 -0.23 -0.19 -27.13
C LEU A 16 0.33 -0.45 -25.73
N LEU A 17 0.62 -1.70 -25.39
CA LEU A 17 1.22 -2.11 -24.12
C LEU A 17 2.53 -1.36 -23.87
N GLU A 18 3.45 -1.36 -24.83
CA GLU A 18 4.73 -0.64 -24.73
C GLU A 18 4.56 0.85 -24.45
N VAL A 19 3.56 1.49 -25.06
CA VAL A 19 3.24 2.90 -24.83
C VAL A 19 2.62 3.12 -23.45
N LEU A 20 1.73 2.24 -23.00
CA LEU A 20 1.01 2.37 -21.72
C LEU A 20 1.92 2.15 -20.51
N ILE A 21 2.86 1.21 -20.57
CA ILE A 21 3.78 0.90 -19.45
C ILE A 21 4.96 1.88 -19.35
N ASN A 22 5.10 2.81 -20.30
CA ASN A 22 6.18 3.77 -20.31
C ASN A 22 5.83 4.99 -19.42
N PRO A 23 6.59 5.24 -18.32
CA PRO A 23 6.31 6.35 -17.42
C PRO A 23 6.47 7.73 -18.06
N GLU A 24 7.22 7.87 -19.15
CA GLU A 24 7.36 9.15 -19.89
C GLU A 24 6.06 9.58 -20.59
N ASN A 25 5.08 8.67 -20.69
CA ASN A 25 3.78 8.94 -21.28
C ASN A 25 2.71 9.34 -20.26
N ILE A 26 3.07 9.51 -18.97
CA ILE A 26 2.15 9.98 -17.94
C ILE A 26 1.53 11.33 -18.34
N GLY A 27 0.21 11.44 -18.18
CA GLY A 27 -0.55 12.66 -18.47
C GLY A 27 -0.88 12.89 -19.93
N LYS A 28 -0.42 12.03 -20.86
CA LYS A 28 -0.81 12.12 -22.27
C LYS A 28 -2.28 11.76 -22.48
N THR A 29 -2.90 12.43 -23.44
CA THR A 29 -4.27 12.14 -23.88
C THR A 29 -4.35 10.82 -24.63
N VAL A 30 -5.54 10.22 -24.68
CA VAL A 30 -5.79 8.99 -25.47
C VAL A 30 -5.37 9.15 -26.93
N THR A 31 -5.59 10.34 -27.53
CA THR A 31 -5.18 10.61 -28.91
C THR A 31 -3.66 10.55 -29.07
N GLU A 32 -2.90 11.13 -28.15
CA GLU A 32 -1.43 11.07 -28.18
C GLU A 32 -0.92 9.65 -27.97
N ILE A 33 -1.52 8.90 -27.04
CA ILE A 33 -1.21 7.47 -26.81
C ILE A 33 -1.45 6.66 -28.09
N CYS A 34 -2.59 6.87 -28.76
CA CYS A 34 -2.91 6.19 -30.01
C CYS A 34 -1.91 6.53 -31.12
N ASN A 35 -1.51 7.79 -31.24
CA ASN A 35 -0.52 8.23 -32.22
C ASN A 35 0.85 7.60 -31.96
N LEU A 36 1.29 7.55 -30.69
CA LEU A 36 2.54 6.90 -30.29
C LEU A 36 2.53 5.40 -30.57
N ALA A 37 1.41 4.73 -30.32
CA ALA A 37 1.25 3.29 -30.59
C ALA A 37 1.00 2.98 -32.07
N GLY A 38 0.72 3.99 -32.91
CA GLY A 38 0.37 3.81 -34.31
C GLY A 38 -0.96 3.05 -34.50
N ILE A 39 -1.95 3.31 -33.63
CA ILE A 39 -3.27 2.66 -33.66
C ILE A 39 -4.40 3.69 -33.74
N SER A 40 -5.60 3.24 -34.13
CA SER A 40 -6.80 4.08 -34.04
C SER A 40 -7.36 4.09 -32.62
N ARG A 41 -8.08 5.16 -32.27
CA ARG A 41 -8.81 5.26 -30.98
C ARG A 41 -9.79 4.12 -30.77
N ASN A 42 -10.42 3.60 -31.82
CA ASN A 42 -11.31 2.45 -31.70
C ASN A 42 -10.54 1.20 -31.23
N LYS A 43 -9.37 0.92 -31.82
CA LYS A 43 -8.53 -0.21 -31.39
C LYS A 43 -8.04 -0.05 -29.95
N TYR A 44 -7.78 1.19 -29.50
CA TYR A 44 -7.44 1.48 -28.12
C TYR A 44 -8.54 1.03 -27.15
N TYR A 45 -9.78 1.48 -27.37
CA TYR A 45 -10.90 1.12 -26.48
C TYR A 45 -11.22 -0.38 -26.57
N GLN A 46 -11.24 -0.95 -27.77
CA GLN A 46 -11.44 -2.40 -27.96
C GLN A 46 -10.38 -3.26 -27.26
N ALA A 47 -9.14 -2.79 -27.15
CA ALA A 47 -8.10 -3.49 -26.41
C ALA A 47 -8.35 -3.41 -24.90
N LEU A 48 -8.69 -2.22 -24.38
CA LEU A 48 -8.92 -2.02 -22.94
C LEU A 48 -10.21 -2.66 -22.42
N GLU A 49 -11.22 -2.86 -23.27
CA GLU A 49 -12.43 -3.63 -22.95
C GLU A 49 -12.13 -5.11 -22.68
N LYS A 50 -10.99 -5.63 -23.17
CA LYS A 50 -10.57 -7.00 -22.90
C LYS A 50 -9.91 -7.06 -21.53
N GLU A 51 -10.54 -7.79 -20.61
CA GLU A 51 -10.02 -7.98 -19.26
C GLU A 51 -8.61 -8.57 -19.29
N GLU A 52 -8.33 -9.49 -20.21
CA GLU A 52 -7.02 -10.12 -20.34
C GLU A 52 -5.91 -9.14 -20.76
N PHE A 53 -6.23 -8.16 -21.62
CA PHE A 53 -5.27 -7.13 -22.01
C PHE A 53 -5.03 -6.15 -20.85
N SER A 54 -6.08 -5.73 -20.17
CA SER A 54 -5.97 -4.85 -18.99
C SER A 54 -5.16 -5.52 -17.86
N ASN A 55 -5.36 -6.81 -17.63
CA ASN A 55 -4.57 -7.59 -16.69
C ASN A 55 -3.10 -7.67 -17.13
N LEU A 56 -2.84 -7.92 -18.42
CA LEU A 56 -1.47 -7.93 -18.95
C LEU A 56 -0.76 -6.58 -18.74
N VAL A 57 -1.43 -5.45 -18.96
CA VAL A 57 -0.88 -4.11 -18.70
C VAL A 57 -0.52 -3.94 -17.23
N ASN A 58 -1.43 -4.33 -16.33
CA ASN A 58 -1.24 -4.20 -14.89
C ASN A 58 -0.09 -5.09 -14.38
N GLU A 59 -0.06 -6.37 -14.78
CA GLU A 59 0.98 -7.31 -14.41
C GLU A 59 2.35 -6.83 -14.91
N THR A 60 2.44 -6.44 -16.19
CA THR A 60 3.70 -5.93 -16.77
C THR A 60 4.17 -4.65 -16.07
N THR A 61 3.24 -3.75 -15.72
CA THR A 61 3.56 -2.53 -14.98
C THR A 61 4.09 -2.87 -13.58
N MET A 62 3.46 -3.81 -12.89
CA MET A 62 3.90 -4.24 -11.55
C MET A 62 5.26 -4.93 -11.59
N ASP A 63 5.52 -5.74 -12.60
CA ASP A 63 6.82 -6.38 -12.82
C ASP A 63 7.92 -5.33 -13.00
N LEU A 64 7.67 -4.27 -13.79
CA LEU A 64 8.61 -3.16 -13.97
C LEU A 64 8.86 -2.39 -12.67
N VAL A 65 7.82 -2.11 -11.89
CA VAL A 65 7.94 -1.47 -10.56
C VAL A 65 8.78 -2.34 -9.63
N THR A 66 8.46 -3.64 -9.56
CA THR A 66 9.17 -4.62 -8.73
C THR A 66 10.65 -4.71 -9.12
N ALA A 67 10.95 -4.75 -10.43
CA ALA A 67 12.33 -4.77 -10.92
C ALA A 67 13.11 -3.51 -10.51
N LYS A 68 12.44 -2.36 -10.37
CA LYS A 68 13.05 -1.09 -9.92
C LYS A 68 13.04 -0.91 -8.41
N ALA A 69 12.28 -1.70 -7.65
CA ALA A 69 12.12 -1.53 -6.20
C ALA A 69 13.46 -1.56 -5.45
N GLY A 70 14.39 -2.44 -5.84
CA GLY A 70 15.73 -2.47 -5.25
C GLY A 70 16.52 -1.17 -5.45
N SER A 71 16.42 -0.54 -6.62
CA SER A 71 17.04 0.76 -6.90
C SER A 71 16.42 1.88 -6.07
N VAL A 72 15.10 1.86 -5.86
CA VAL A 72 14.41 2.81 -4.99
C VAL A 72 14.86 2.65 -3.54
N LEU A 73 14.95 1.42 -3.03
CA LEU A 73 15.45 1.14 -1.68
C LEU A 73 16.91 1.61 -1.51
N ASN A 74 17.78 1.35 -2.49
CA ASN A 74 19.17 1.80 -2.45
C ASN A 74 19.28 3.33 -2.47
N ALA A 75 18.44 4.00 -3.26
CA ALA A 75 18.36 5.46 -3.26
C ALA A 75 17.92 5.97 -1.89
N ALA A 76 16.84 5.42 -1.33
CA ALA A 76 16.37 5.76 0.01
C ALA A 76 17.47 5.57 1.06
N TYR A 77 18.21 4.46 1.03
CA TYR A 77 19.34 4.21 1.94
C TYR A 77 20.42 5.29 1.83
N LYS A 78 20.80 5.67 0.61
CA LYS A 78 21.77 6.75 0.37
C LYS A 78 21.30 8.09 0.94
N TYR A 79 20.02 8.44 0.78
CA TYR A 79 19.46 9.69 1.30
C TYR A 79 19.22 9.66 2.81
N ALA A 80 18.90 8.49 3.36
CA ALA A 80 18.77 8.25 4.79
C ALA A 80 20.06 8.59 5.56
N MET A 81 21.24 8.49 4.93
CA MET A 81 22.51 8.85 5.56
C MET A 81 22.82 10.37 5.57
N LYS A 82 21.96 11.21 4.96
CA LYS A 82 22.13 12.68 4.92
C LYS A 82 21.37 13.39 6.05
N GLU A 83 21.72 14.66 6.32
CA GLU A 83 21.12 15.46 7.40
C GLU A 83 19.58 15.50 7.35
N LYS A 84 18.98 15.66 6.16
CA LYS A 84 17.51 15.73 5.97
C LYS A 84 16.82 14.39 5.69
N GLY A 85 17.53 13.26 5.80
CA GLY A 85 17.03 11.92 5.46
C GLY A 85 16.14 11.25 6.52
N PHE A 86 15.48 12.01 7.42
CA PHE A 86 14.75 11.42 8.55
C PHE A 86 13.61 10.49 8.11
N GLN A 87 12.84 10.88 7.11
CA GLN A 87 11.73 10.07 6.59
C GLN A 87 12.23 8.77 5.95
N ASP A 88 13.32 8.84 5.17
CA ASP A 88 13.95 7.66 4.57
C ASP A 88 14.50 6.70 5.64
N ARG A 89 15.14 7.23 6.69
CA ARG A 89 15.59 6.44 7.86
C ARG A 89 14.41 5.74 8.52
N LYS A 90 13.33 6.48 8.82
CA LYS A 90 12.13 5.93 9.45
C LYS A 90 11.57 4.79 8.59
N MET A 91 11.36 5.03 7.29
CA MET A 91 10.86 4.03 6.36
C MET A 91 11.74 2.77 6.33
N ILE A 92 13.06 2.91 6.21
CA ILE A 92 13.98 1.76 6.15
C ILE A 92 14.01 0.97 7.46
N LEU A 93 14.05 1.65 8.60
CA LEU A 93 14.02 1.00 9.91
C LEU A 93 12.69 0.28 10.17
N THR A 94 11.57 0.82 9.65
CA THR A 94 10.27 0.13 9.67
C THR A 94 10.29 -1.12 8.80
N ILE A 95 10.82 -1.05 7.56
CA ILE A 95 10.95 -2.20 6.66
C ILE A 95 11.84 -3.29 7.29
N ALA A 96 12.91 -2.89 7.99
CA ALA A 96 13.80 -3.80 8.70
C ALA A 96 13.21 -4.37 10.00
N GLY A 97 12.02 -3.91 10.43
CA GLY A 97 11.39 -4.33 11.68
C GLY A 97 12.07 -3.79 12.96
N ILE A 98 12.99 -2.83 12.82
CA ILE A 98 13.72 -2.22 13.95
C ILE A 98 12.89 -1.09 14.58
N TYR A 99 12.09 -0.40 13.76
CA TYR A 99 11.24 0.70 14.19
C TYR A 99 9.76 0.35 13.99
N VAL A 100 8.93 0.66 14.97
CA VAL A 100 7.48 0.56 14.90
C VAL A 100 6.89 1.88 15.37
N ASP A 101 5.92 2.40 14.61
CA ASP A 101 5.19 3.60 15.00
C ASP A 101 4.35 3.33 16.25
N LYS A 102 4.36 4.28 17.19
CA LYS A 102 3.47 4.21 18.34
C LYS A 102 2.03 4.36 17.87
N THR A 103 1.20 3.39 18.17
CA THR A 103 -0.26 3.48 17.98
C THR A 103 -0.91 3.88 19.31
N GLN A 104 -1.63 5.00 19.34
CA GLN A 104 -2.54 5.33 20.43
C GLN A 104 -3.91 4.74 20.09
N THR A 105 -4.41 3.87 20.96
CA THR A 105 -5.74 3.27 20.82
C THR A 105 -6.63 3.83 21.91
N GLU A 106 -7.68 4.55 21.51
CA GLU A 106 -8.74 4.97 22.42
C GLU A 106 -9.77 3.84 22.52
N LEU A 107 -9.92 3.29 23.73
CA LEU A 107 -10.98 2.33 24.03
C LEU A 107 -12.21 3.10 24.48
N SER A 108 -13.28 3.07 23.67
CA SER A 108 -14.55 3.75 23.96
C SER A 108 -15.53 2.93 24.81
N GLY A 109 -15.11 1.74 25.26
CA GLY A 109 -15.89 0.95 26.20
C GLY A 109 -15.81 1.57 27.59
N GLY A 110 -16.96 1.77 28.24
CA GLY A 110 -16.97 2.09 29.67
C GLY A 110 -16.23 0.96 30.40
N ILE A 111 -15.17 1.30 31.12
CA ILE A 111 -14.59 0.37 32.07
C ILE A 111 -15.63 0.22 33.17
N GLU A 112 -16.37 -0.88 33.19
CA GLU A 112 -17.13 -1.29 34.37
C GLU A 112 -16.11 -1.64 35.45
N VAL A 113 -15.68 -0.64 36.21
CA VAL A 113 -14.96 -0.87 37.45
C VAL A 113 -15.98 -1.45 38.41
N SER A 114 -16.08 -2.77 38.48
CA SER A 114 -16.85 -3.44 39.52
C SER A 114 -16.16 -3.13 40.85
N ASN A 115 -16.63 -2.09 41.53
CA ASN A 115 -16.24 -1.78 42.89
C ASN A 115 -17.20 -2.52 43.82
N PRO A 116 -16.81 -3.66 44.40
CA PRO A 116 -17.71 -4.45 45.27
C PRO A 116 -18.09 -3.71 46.56
N TYR A 117 -17.49 -2.54 46.80
CA TYR A 117 -17.71 -1.70 47.97
C TYR A 117 -18.46 -0.41 47.68
N GLU A 118 -18.90 -0.16 46.44
CA GLU A 118 -19.55 1.09 46.02
C GLU A 118 -20.82 1.41 46.83
N ASN A 119 -21.51 0.37 47.32
CA ASN A 119 -22.76 0.48 48.07
C ASN A 119 -22.60 0.25 49.57
N LEU A 120 -21.37 0.16 50.09
CA LEU A 120 -21.16 -0.01 51.53
C LEU A 120 -21.13 1.34 52.25
N THR A 121 -21.75 1.35 53.43
CA THR A 121 -21.67 2.49 54.35
C THR A 121 -20.28 2.59 54.98
N GLU A 122 -19.93 3.77 55.49
CA GLU A 122 -18.66 4.00 56.15
C GLU A 122 -18.43 3.05 57.36
N GLU A 123 -19.50 2.70 58.09
CA GLU A 123 -19.42 1.73 59.17
C GLU A 123 -19.10 0.31 58.68
N GLU A 124 -19.67 -0.10 57.56
CA GLU A 124 -19.43 -1.43 56.95
C GLU A 124 -18.00 -1.52 56.40
N LEU A 125 -17.51 -0.45 55.77
CA LEU A 125 -16.12 -0.34 55.34
C LEU A 125 -15.14 -0.44 56.52
N ARG A 126 -15.43 0.27 57.63
CA ARG A 126 -14.62 0.22 58.85
C ARG A 126 -14.64 -1.17 59.50
N LYS A 127 -15.77 -1.88 59.48
CA LYS A 127 -15.88 -3.27 59.97
C LYS A 127 -15.07 -4.25 59.12
N LEU A 128 -15.05 -4.07 57.80
CA LEU A 128 -14.21 -4.90 56.91
C LEU A 128 -12.72 -4.64 57.17
N ALA A 129 -12.32 -3.37 57.29
CA ALA A 129 -10.93 -2.99 57.54
C ALA A 129 -10.39 -3.43 58.92
N SER A 130 -11.29 -3.65 59.89
CA SER A 130 -10.94 -4.10 61.24
C SER A 130 -11.03 -5.62 61.43
N ARG A 131 -11.51 -6.37 60.43
CA ARG A 131 -11.68 -7.84 60.50
C ARG A 131 -10.42 -8.63 60.11
N ASP A 132 -9.46 -7.98 59.45
CA ASP A 132 -8.16 -8.56 59.06
C ASP A 132 -7.00 -8.13 59.99
N GLY A 133 -7.31 -7.63 61.20
CA GLY A 133 -6.35 -7.28 62.24
C GLY A 133 -6.31 -8.28 63.40
#